data_AF-A0A5B9PF12-F1
#
_entry.id   AF-A0A5B9PF12-F1
#
_cell.length_a   1.000
_cell.length_b   1.000
_cell.length_c   1.000
_cell.angle_alpha   90.00
_cell.angle_beta   90.00
_cell.angle_gamma   90.00
#
_symmetry.space_group_name_H-M   'P 1'
#
loop_
_entity.id
_entity.type
_entity.pdbx_description
1 polymer ?
#
loop_
_entity_poly.entity_id
_entity_poly.type
_entity_poly.pdbx_seq_one_letter_code
_entity_poly.pdbx_strand_id
1 'polypeptide(L)'
;MSGSVLSSLTIDHGNPIVSPLGVATVVKTQAEFFGRSLKTKKEIAKEVAEALDIPQTLAREAVQKTLDSILDGLVSDGRIELRKFGVFEIKDRAAKKGRNPNTGEPIMLPAKKVVTFKSGTEMDERVKRLSAKTLSEDREEGLERERREQEE
;
A
#
# COMPACT_ATOMS: atom_id res chain seq x y z
N MET A 1 -36.56 -33.69 -7.43
CA MET A 1 -35.75 -33.50 -8.65
C MET A 1 -35.46 -32.02 -8.81
N SER A 2 -34.18 -31.68 -9.06
CA SER A 2 -33.61 -30.39 -9.48
C SER A 2 -34.60 -29.49 -10.26
N GLY A 3 -34.76 -28.19 -10.03
CA GLY A 3 -33.80 -27.17 -9.62
C GLY A 3 -33.17 -26.52 -10.86
N SER A 4 -33.51 -25.26 -11.17
CA SER A 4 -32.60 -24.22 -11.67
C SER A 4 -33.36 -22.90 -11.93
N VAL A 5 -32.97 -21.85 -11.20
CA VAL A 5 -33.26 -20.44 -11.49
C VAL A 5 -31.92 -19.73 -11.57
N LEU A 6 -31.65 -19.05 -12.69
CA LEU A 6 -30.53 -18.13 -12.83
C LEU A 6 -31.10 -16.71 -12.96
N SER A 7 -31.05 -15.97 -11.86
CA SER A 7 -31.22 -14.52 -11.84
C SER A 7 -29.86 -13.85 -11.66
N SER A 8 -29.56 -12.94 -12.58
CA SER A 8 -28.42 -12.02 -12.61
C SER A 8 -28.17 -11.33 -11.28
N LEU A 9 -26.91 -11.34 -10.78
CA LEU A 9 -26.50 -10.53 -9.64
C LEU A 9 -25.46 -9.49 -10.06
N THR A 10 -25.91 -8.25 -9.97
CA THR A 10 -25.19 -6.98 -10.01
C THR A 10 -24.01 -6.98 -9.04
N ILE A 11 -22.86 -6.48 -9.48
CA ILE A 11 -21.69 -6.26 -8.61
C ILE A 11 -21.93 -4.97 -7.84
N ASP A 12 -22.50 -5.11 -6.64
CA ASP A 12 -22.66 -4.05 -5.66
C ASP A 12 -21.29 -3.64 -5.10
N HIS A 13 -21.11 -2.33 -4.91
CA HIS A 13 -19.91 -1.73 -4.38
C HIS A 13 -19.86 -2.06 -2.89
N GLY A 14 -18.80 -2.76 -2.47
CA GLY A 14 -18.64 -3.32 -1.13
C GLY A 14 -19.03 -2.36 0.01
N ASN A 15 -20.26 -2.49 0.47
CA ASN A 15 -20.75 -2.03 1.75
C ASN A 15 -20.54 -3.21 2.74
N PRO A 16 -19.91 -3.03 3.90
CA PRO A 16 -19.63 -4.14 4.80
C PRO A 16 -20.93 -4.78 5.32
N ILE A 17 -21.03 -6.11 5.17
CA ILE A 17 -22.09 -6.91 5.79
C ILE A 17 -21.88 -6.85 7.30
N VAL A 18 -22.72 -6.08 7.99
CA VAL A 18 -22.83 -6.09 9.45
C VAL A 18 -23.65 -7.30 9.89
N SER A 19 -23.03 -8.22 10.62
CA SER A 19 -23.75 -9.28 11.33
C SER A 19 -24.39 -8.69 12.59
N PRO A 20 -25.69 -8.93 12.86
CA PRO A 20 -26.29 -8.49 14.11
C PRO A 20 -26.03 -9.58 15.14
N LEU A 21 -25.20 -9.29 16.14
CA LEU A 21 -25.29 -9.77 17.52
C LEU A 21 -24.17 -9.08 18.31
N GLY A 22 -24.59 -8.26 19.25
CA GLY A 22 -23.77 -7.22 19.86
C GLY A 22 -22.55 -7.73 20.63
N VAL A 23 -21.42 -7.09 20.33
CA VAL A 23 -20.50 -6.56 21.34
C VAL A 23 -20.03 -5.19 20.83
N ALA A 24 -20.43 -4.12 21.52
CA ALA A 24 -19.96 -2.78 21.20
C ALA A 24 -18.50 -2.65 21.63
N THR A 25 -17.55 -2.59 20.69
CA THR A 25 -16.18 -2.15 21.00
C THR A 25 -15.49 -1.57 19.77
N VAL A 26 -15.45 -0.23 19.71
CA VAL A 26 -14.41 0.64 19.15
C VAL A 26 -13.72 0.14 17.86
N VAL A 27 -14.26 0.49 16.70
CA VAL A 27 -13.45 0.53 15.47
C VAL A 27 -12.60 1.81 15.54
N LYS A 28 -11.51 1.76 16.30
CA LYS A 28 -10.41 2.70 16.10
C LYS A 28 -9.88 2.45 14.70
N THR A 29 -9.95 3.47 13.85
CA THR A 29 -9.30 3.53 12.55
C THR A 29 -7.90 2.94 12.67
N GLN A 30 -7.56 1.94 11.84
CA GLN A 30 -6.26 1.25 11.80
C GLN A 30 -5.04 2.16 11.54
N ALA A 31 -5.23 3.47 11.41
CA ALA A 31 -4.18 4.46 11.19
C ALA A 31 -3.29 4.74 12.41
N GLU A 32 -3.65 4.26 13.61
CA GLU A 32 -2.91 4.57 14.85
C GLU A 32 -1.93 3.45 15.30
N PHE A 33 -1.82 2.32 14.60
CA PHE A 33 -1.07 1.16 15.14
C PHE A 33 0.44 1.15 14.86
N PHE A 34 0.92 2.04 14.00
CA PHE A 34 2.33 2.39 13.88
C PHE A 34 2.37 3.90 13.73
N GLY A 35 3.26 4.62 14.42
CA GLY A 35 3.38 6.09 14.39
C GLY A 35 3.78 6.71 13.03
N ARG A 36 3.27 6.17 11.92
CA ARG A 36 3.42 6.67 10.56
C ARG A 36 2.07 7.15 10.07
N SER A 37 1.97 8.47 9.85
CA SER A 37 0.83 9.06 9.19
C SER A 37 0.65 8.45 7.80
N LEU A 38 -0.55 7.93 7.52
CA LEU A 38 -0.94 7.48 6.19
C LEU A 38 -0.99 8.70 5.26
N LYS A 39 -0.25 8.65 4.14
CA LYS A 39 -0.31 9.71 3.13
C LYS A 39 -1.28 9.36 2.01
N THR A 40 -2.30 10.20 1.81
CA THR A 40 -3.37 10.06 0.83
C THR A 40 -3.10 10.87 -0.44
N LYS A 41 -3.80 10.56 -1.54
CA LYS A 41 -3.75 11.35 -2.79
C LYS A 41 -4.05 12.84 -2.56
N LYS A 42 -4.99 13.15 -1.65
CA LYS A 42 -5.38 14.52 -1.30
C LYS A 42 -4.21 15.29 -0.67
N GLU A 43 -3.46 14.63 0.21
CA GLU A 43 -2.29 15.23 0.87
C GLU A 43 -1.13 15.39 -0.10
N ILE A 44 -0.86 14.40 -0.95
CA ILE A 44 0.15 14.53 -2.02
C ILE A 44 -0.16 15.72 -2.92
N ALA A 45 -1.41 15.86 -3.37
CA ALA A 45 -1.81 16.99 -4.20
C ALA A 45 -1.70 18.35 -3.47
N LYS A 46 -1.94 18.38 -2.15
CA LYS A 46 -1.74 19.57 -1.34
C LYS A 46 -0.25 19.96 -1.29
N GLU A 47 0.63 19.02 -1.01
CA GLU A 47 2.08 19.27 -0.97
C GLU A 47 2.63 19.71 -2.32
N VAL A 48 2.16 19.12 -3.42
CA VAL A 48 2.53 19.54 -4.78
C VAL A 48 2.05 20.97 -5.05
N ALA A 49 0.83 21.32 -4.63
CA ALA A 49 0.29 22.66 -4.78
C ALA A 49 1.14 23.70 -4.05
N GLU A 50 1.52 23.42 -2.80
CA GLU A 50 2.37 24.28 -1.97
C GLU A 50 3.79 24.39 -2.52
N ALA A 51 4.39 23.27 -2.95
CA ALA A 51 5.77 23.25 -3.45
C ALA A 51 5.95 24.00 -4.78
N LEU A 52 4.89 24.05 -5.60
CA LEU A 52 4.91 24.70 -6.91
C LEU A 52 4.18 26.04 -6.94
N ASP A 53 3.60 26.47 -5.81
CA ASP A 53 2.74 27.65 -5.70
C ASP A 53 1.63 27.70 -6.76
N ILE A 54 0.90 26.58 -6.92
CA ILE A 54 -0.20 26.43 -7.87
C ILE A 54 -1.55 26.18 -7.17
N PRO A 55 -2.68 26.47 -7.82
CA PRO A 55 -4.00 26.12 -7.27
C PRO A 55 -4.11 24.62 -6.96
N GLN A 56 -4.66 24.31 -5.79
CA GLN A 56 -4.80 22.91 -5.35
C GLN A 56 -5.68 22.07 -6.29
N THR A 57 -6.62 22.70 -7.00
CA THR A 57 -7.43 22.06 -8.04
C THR A 57 -6.56 21.53 -9.18
N LEU A 58 -5.64 22.36 -9.68
CA LEU A 58 -4.70 22.00 -10.73
C LEU A 58 -3.75 20.89 -10.27
N ALA A 59 -3.23 20.98 -9.05
CA ALA A 59 -2.36 19.94 -8.48
C ALA A 59 -3.08 18.59 -8.35
N ARG A 60 -4.36 18.58 -7.93
CA ARG A 60 -5.17 17.35 -7.86
C ARG A 60 -5.38 16.73 -9.22
N GLU A 61 -5.66 17.55 -10.23
CA GLU A 61 -5.83 17.09 -11.61
C GLU A 61 -4.53 16.52 -12.17
N ALA A 62 -3.40 17.22 -11.98
CA ALA A 62 -2.09 16.76 -12.42
C ALA A 62 -1.70 15.41 -11.78
N VAL A 63 -1.92 15.26 -10.47
CA VAL A 63 -1.68 13.99 -9.77
C VAL A 63 -2.59 12.89 -10.32
N GLN A 64 -3.88 13.17 -10.54
CA GLN A 64 -4.80 12.19 -11.12
C GLN A 64 -4.35 11.75 -12.52
N LYS A 65 -4.07 12.70 -13.41
CA LYS A 65 -3.63 12.41 -14.79
C LYS A 65 -2.31 11.66 -14.86
N THR A 66 -1.41 11.92 -13.90
CA THR A 66 -0.15 11.16 -13.78
C THR A 66 -0.43 9.69 -13.46
N LEU A 67 -1.32 9.41 -12.50
CA LEU A 67 -1.70 8.05 -12.14
C LEU A 67 -2.43 7.34 -13.27
N ASP A 68 -3.33 8.04 -13.97
CA ASP A 68 -4.03 7.52 -15.15
C ASP A 68 -3.03 7.14 -16.24
N SER A 69 -2.06 8.01 -16.54
CA SER A 69 -1.01 7.74 -17.54
C SER A 69 -0.15 6.53 -17.19
N ILE A 70 0.11 6.31 -15.89
CA ILE A 70 0.84 5.11 -15.42
C ILE A 70 -0.02 3.85 -15.63
N LEU A 71 -1.33 3.91 -15.37
CA LEU A 71 -2.22 2.78 -15.60
C LEU A 71 -2.29 2.44 -17.09
N ASP A 72 -2.50 3.44 -17.94
CA ASP A 72 -2.62 3.26 -19.39
C ASP A 72 -1.32 2.71 -20.01
N GLY A 73 -0.17 3.26 -19.61
CA GLY A 73 1.13 2.74 -20.07
C GLY A 73 1.43 1.34 -19.54
N LEU A 74 0.94 0.95 -18.35
CA LEU A 74 1.10 -0.43 -17.87
C LEU A 74 0.27 -1.40 -18.70
N VAL A 75 -0.96 -1.04 -19.05
CA VAL A 75 -1.83 -1.87 -19.89
C VAL A 75 -1.28 -1.99 -21.31
N SER A 76 -0.72 -0.91 -21.85
CA SER A 76 -0.26 -0.84 -23.25
C SER A 76 1.14 -1.45 -23.42
N ASP A 77 2.10 -1.03 -22.61
CA ASP A 77 3.52 -1.36 -22.78
C ASP A 77 3.99 -2.48 -21.83
N GLY A 78 3.19 -2.82 -20.82
CA GLY A 78 3.52 -3.84 -19.82
C GLY A 78 4.59 -3.43 -18.81
N ARG A 79 5.27 -2.29 -19.02
CA ARG A 79 6.36 -1.81 -18.16
C ARG A 79 6.53 -0.29 -18.26
N ILE A 80 6.65 0.36 -17.10
CA ILE A 80 6.96 1.79 -16.98
C ILE A 80 8.14 2.00 -16.04
N GLU A 81 9.08 2.83 -16.46
CA GLU A 81 10.21 3.26 -15.64
C GLU A 81 10.08 4.73 -15.27
N LEU A 82 10.03 5.01 -13.97
CA LEU A 82 10.11 6.35 -13.41
C LEU A 82 11.49 6.50 -12.75
N ARG A 83 12.45 7.09 -13.48
CA ARG A 83 13.83 7.26 -13.01
C ARG A 83 13.86 7.87 -11.61
N LYS A 84 14.76 7.39 -10.76
CA LYS A 84 14.91 7.76 -9.34
C LYS A 84 13.76 7.34 -8.41
N PHE A 85 12.62 6.93 -8.95
CA PHE A 85 11.48 6.44 -8.18
C PHE A 85 11.41 4.91 -8.20
N GLY A 86 11.33 4.31 -9.39
CA GLY A 86 11.28 2.87 -9.55
C GLY A 86 10.68 2.42 -10.88
N VAL A 87 10.41 1.12 -10.98
CA VAL A 87 9.88 0.47 -12.18
C VAL A 87 8.60 -0.27 -11.83
N PHE A 88 7.55 -0.03 -12.59
CA PHE A 88 6.34 -0.84 -12.59
C PHE A 88 6.36 -1.81 -13.78
N GLU A 89 6.03 -3.07 -13.55
CA GLU A 89 6.10 -4.11 -14.57
C GLU A 89 5.00 -5.16 -14.35
N ILE A 90 4.29 -5.52 -15.43
CA ILE A 90 3.36 -6.64 -15.45
C ILE A 90 4.16 -7.93 -15.64
N LYS A 91 3.93 -8.89 -14.76
CA LYS A 91 4.51 -10.24 -14.84
C LYS A 91 3.43 -11.28 -14.96
N ASP A 92 3.67 -12.25 -15.84
CA ASP A 92 2.87 -13.47 -15.88
C ASP A 92 3.25 -14.40 -14.73
N ARG A 93 2.26 -14.80 -13.94
CA ARG A 93 2.40 -15.82 -12.91
C ARG A 93 1.73 -17.08 -13.40
N ALA A 94 2.52 -18.13 -13.57
CA ALA A 94 2.04 -19.45 -13.96
C ALA A 94 1.09 -20.03 -12.90
N ALA A 95 0.16 -20.87 -13.36
CA ALA A 95 -0.74 -21.60 -12.49
C ALA A 95 0.07 -22.52 -11.55
N LYS A 96 -0.30 -22.57 -10.28
CA LYS A 96 0.40 -23.41 -9.29
C LYS A 96 -0.56 -23.96 -8.25
N LYS A 97 -0.18 -25.09 -7.65
CA LYS A 97 -0.89 -25.64 -6.49
C LYS A 97 -0.54 -24.81 -5.25
N GLY A 98 -1.56 -24.41 -4.50
CA GLY A 98 -1.45 -23.78 -3.19
C GLY A 98 -2.26 -24.55 -2.15
N ARG A 99 -2.41 -23.96 -0.96
CA ARG A 99 -3.23 -24.51 0.12
C ARG A 99 -4.14 -23.42 0.68
N ASN A 100 -5.35 -23.80 1.05
CA ASN A 100 -6.23 -22.92 1.79
C ASN A 100 -5.62 -22.65 3.18
N PRO A 101 -5.37 -21.40 3.59
CA PRO A 101 -4.79 -21.09 4.88
C PRO A 101 -5.63 -21.59 6.08
N ASN A 102 -6.94 -21.69 5.91
CA ASN A 102 -7.86 -22.07 6.98
C ASN A 102 -8.07 -23.59 7.08
N THR A 103 -8.11 -24.30 5.94
CA THR A 103 -8.42 -25.75 5.90
C THR A 103 -7.24 -26.64 5.54
N GLY A 104 -6.16 -26.08 4.98
CA GLY A 104 -5.00 -26.82 4.51
C GLY A 104 -5.21 -27.58 3.19
N GLU A 105 -6.43 -27.61 2.66
CA GLU A 105 -6.77 -28.33 1.44
C GLU A 105 -6.04 -27.78 0.21
N PRO A 106 -5.65 -28.65 -0.74
CA PRO A 106 -4.99 -28.22 -1.95
C PRO A 106 -5.94 -27.44 -2.86
N ILE A 107 -5.53 -26.24 -3.25
CA ILE A 107 -6.27 -25.39 -4.21
C ILE A 107 -5.41 -25.12 -5.44
N MET A 108 -6.03 -25.06 -6.62
CA MET A 108 -5.35 -24.67 -7.85
C MET A 108 -5.46 -23.15 -8.03
N LEU A 109 -4.33 -22.45 -8.03
CA LEU A 109 -4.29 -21.02 -8.36
C LEU A 109 -4.11 -20.89 -9.87
N PRO A 110 -5.06 -20.25 -10.60
CA PRO A 110 -4.95 -20.07 -12.03
C PRO A 110 -3.81 -19.13 -12.40
N ALA A 111 -3.36 -19.22 -13.66
CA ALA A 111 -2.39 -18.26 -14.19
C ALA A 111 -2.99 -16.85 -14.21
N LYS A 112 -2.20 -15.85 -13.84
CA LYS A 112 -2.65 -14.45 -13.81
C LYS A 112 -1.52 -13.46 -14.07
N LYS A 113 -1.89 -12.28 -14.56
CA LYS A 113 -0.99 -11.13 -14.63
C LYS A 113 -0.96 -10.42 -13.29
N VAL A 114 0.23 -10.02 -12.84
CA VAL A 114 0.41 -9.24 -11.62
C VAL A 114 1.29 -8.03 -11.90
N VAL A 115 0.92 -6.88 -11.35
CA VAL A 115 1.80 -5.71 -11.34
C VAL A 115 2.83 -5.88 -10.23
N THR A 116 4.08 -5.60 -10.54
CA THR A 116 5.17 -5.55 -9.57
C THR A 116 5.81 -4.17 -9.60
N PHE A 117 6.17 -3.65 -8.43
CA PHE A 117 6.97 -2.45 -8.29
C PHE A 117 8.37 -2.83 -7.81
N LYS A 118 9.39 -2.29 -8.46
CA LYS A 118 10.79 -2.36 -8.04
C LYS A 118 11.21 -0.95 -7.66
N SER A 119 11.62 -0.75 -6.41
CA SER A 119 12.12 0.56 -5.96
C SER A 119 13.40 0.95 -6.72
N GLY A 120 13.55 2.24 -6.96
CA GLY A 120 14.77 2.80 -7.53
C GLY A 120 15.86 2.99 -6.47
N THR A 121 17.11 3.07 -6.90
CA THR A 121 18.29 3.25 -6.02
C THR A 121 18.14 4.43 -5.06
N GLU A 122 17.67 5.58 -5.55
CA GLU A 122 17.52 6.79 -4.73
C GLU A 122 16.47 6.60 -3.62
N MET A 123 15.38 5.87 -3.91
CA MET A 123 14.37 5.52 -2.92
C MET A 123 14.97 4.59 -1.85
N ASP A 124 15.66 3.53 -2.26
CA ASP A 124 16.28 2.56 -1.35
C ASP A 124 17.31 3.24 -0.43
N GLU A 125 18.13 4.14 -0.95
CA GLU A 125 19.10 4.90 -0.16
C GLU A 125 18.45 5.81 0.87
N ARG A 126 17.38 6.53 0.48
CA ARG A 126 16.61 7.38 1.41
C ARG A 126 15.99 6.55 2.53
N VAL A 127 15.44 5.38 2.21
CA VAL A 127 14.85 4.47 3.20
C VAL A 127 15.92 3.89 4.14
N LYS A 128 17.07 3.49 3.62
CA LYS A 128 18.20 2.98 4.43
C LYS A 128 18.71 4.03 5.43
N ARG A 129 18.76 5.30 5.03
CA ARG A 129 19.15 6.40 5.95
C ARG A 129 18.17 6.58 7.11
N LEU A 130 16.87 6.36 6.89
CA LEU A 130 15.89 6.38 7.97
C LEU A 130 16.18 5.28 9.00
N SER A 131 16.43 4.05 8.55
CA SER A 131 16.77 2.95 9.47
C SER A 131 18.06 3.21 10.25
N ALA A 132 19.07 3.82 9.62
CA ALA A 132 20.33 4.14 10.30
C ALA A 132 20.17 5.23 11.36
N LYS A 133 19.36 6.26 11.07
CA LYS A 133 19.06 7.35 12.01
C LYS A 133 18.34 6.85 13.25
N THR A 134 17.30 6.01 13.07
CA THR A 134 16.59 5.41 14.20
C THR A 134 17.53 4.56 15.08
N LEU A 135 18.42 3.77 14.46
CA LEU A 135 19.39 2.96 15.19
C LEU A 135 20.44 3.78 15.97
N SER A 136 20.85 4.95 15.46
CA SER A 136 21.76 5.83 16.21
C SER A 136 21.06 6.51 17.37
N GLU A 137 19.82 6.97 17.20
CA GLU A 137 19.01 7.61 18.24
C GLU A 137 18.74 6.63 19.40
N ASP A 138 18.30 5.40 19.08
CA ASP A 138 18.06 4.34 20.08
C ASP A 138 19.34 3.96 20.86
N ARG A 139 20.50 3.97 20.18
CA ARG A 139 21.80 3.64 20.80
C ARG A 139 22.27 4.75 21.74
N GLU A 140 22.12 6.02 21.36
CA GLU A 140 22.49 7.15 22.21
C GLU A 140 21.60 7.22 23.45
N GLU A 141 20.29 7.01 23.31
CA GLU A 141 19.38 6.93 24.45
C GLU A 141 19.71 5.78 25.40
N GLY A 142 20.09 4.61 24.88
CA GLY A 142 20.52 3.47 25.69
C GLY A 142 21.75 3.80 26.54
N LEU A 143 22.76 4.42 25.93
CA LEU A 143 24.00 4.82 26.62
C LEU A 143 23.75 5.92 27.66
N GLU A 144 22.86 6.87 27.40
CA GLU A 144 22.48 7.88 28.40
C GLU A 144 21.72 7.28 29.59
N ARG A 145 20.86 6.28 29.38
CA ARG A 145 20.16 5.58 30.46
C ARG A 145 21.14 4.82 31.34
N GLU A 146 22.07 4.07 30.74
CA GLU A 146 23.13 3.35 31.45
C GLU A 146 24.02 4.30 32.26
N ARG A 147 24.31 5.49 31.73
CA ARG A 147 25.11 6.50 32.44
C ARG A 147 24.37 7.10 33.64
N ARG A 148 23.07 7.35 33.53
CA ARG A 148 22.24 7.86 34.64
C ARG A 148 22.11 6.83 35.77
N GLU A 149 21.99 5.55 35.43
CA GLU A 149 21.94 4.45 36.42
C GLU A 149 23.27 4.24 37.17
N GLN A 150 24.41 4.68 36.60
CA GLN A 150 25.72 4.61 37.27
C GLN A 150 26.03 5.85 38.13
N GLU A 151 25.26 6.92 37.99
CA GLU A 151 25.40 8.18 38.73
C GLU A 151 24.43 8.28 39.93
N GLU A 152 23.48 7.34 40.08
CA GLU A 152 22.57 7.16 41.23
C GLU A 152 23.05 6.07 42.21
#